data_AF-B5JCL5-F1
#
_entry.id   AF-B5JCL5-F1
#
_cell.length_a   1.000
_cell.length_b   1.000
_cell.length_c   1.000
_cell.angle_alpha   90.00
_cell.angle_beta   90.00
_cell.angle_gamma   90.00
#
_symmetry.space_group_name_H-M   'P 1'
#
loop_
_entity.id
_entity.type
_entity.pdbx_description
1 polymer ?
#
loop_
_entity_poly.entity_id
_entity_poly.type
_entity_poly.pdbx_seq_one_letter_code
_entity_poly.pdbx_strand_id
1 'polypeptide(L)'
;MTIYDADSGPANGWSHIVAHPEQFPLTARETELYAVDESSLVLDEECEERQVFRTILVRKMSNWGQQHANGIEPVFLDNPLRIGDMQWVTLWIKIHTEDSTIPDEEQLASHYGPYLAEEEISGLDKGVACLSLTFLGEGYNDQKSESLTATRYLEFDAETDFDSWIELTISLNEFDIGYEKNYRTRAIERSEAMEGSIVGFRINPETTGGIVARNYLDDTWDDSVPELYKEISISLSRIEVLVTSGKE
;
A
#
# COMPACT_ATOMS: atom_id res chain seq x y z
N MET A 1 6.53 -1.12 -20.00
CA MET A 1 7.74 -0.77 -19.23
C MET A 1 7.67 -1.49 -17.91
N THR A 2 8.68 -2.28 -17.57
CA THR A 2 8.80 -2.87 -16.24
C THR A 2 9.26 -1.79 -15.27
N ILE A 3 8.49 -1.54 -14.21
CA ILE A 3 8.91 -0.63 -13.11
C ILE A 3 9.44 -1.40 -11.91
N TYR A 4 9.10 -2.69 -11.80
CA TYR A 4 9.65 -3.61 -10.81
C TYR A 4 9.66 -5.05 -11.34
N ASP A 5 10.72 -5.80 -11.04
CA ASP A 5 10.86 -7.23 -11.31
C ASP A 5 11.76 -7.85 -10.23
N ALA A 6 11.22 -8.80 -9.48
CA ALA A 6 11.94 -9.45 -8.38
C ALA A 6 13.18 -10.23 -8.86
N ASP A 7 13.21 -10.72 -10.10
CA ASP A 7 14.40 -11.35 -10.68
C ASP A 7 15.55 -10.36 -10.88
N SER A 8 15.27 -9.04 -10.86
CA SER A 8 16.26 -7.97 -10.99
C SER A 8 16.77 -7.42 -9.66
N GLY A 9 16.18 -7.84 -8.54
CA GLY A 9 16.56 -7.40 -7.19
C GLY A 9 15.38 -6.99 -6.30
N PRO A 10 15.66 -6.53 -5.07
CA PRO A 10 14.61 -6.15 -4.13
C PRO A 10 13.89 -4.89 -4.62
N ALA A 11 12.64 -4.73 -4.24
CA ALA A 11 12.01 -3.43 -4.35
C ALA A 11 12.63 -2.48 -3.32
N ASN A 12 12.79 -1.21 -3.69
CA ASN A 12 13.02 -0.16 -2.70
C ASN A 12 11.82 -0.06 -1.75
N GLY A 13 12.02 0.49 -0.56
CA GLY A 13 10.95 0.73 0.40
C GLY A 13 11.45 1.15 1.77
N TRP A 14 10.58 1.06 2.78
CA TRP A 14 10.91 1.39 4.16
C TRP A 14 10.18 0.45 5.13
N SER A 15 10.76 0.27 6.32
CA SER A 15 10.10 -0.42 7.43
C SER A 15 10.46 0.22 8.76
N HIS A 16 9.48 0.87 9.40
CA HIS A 16 9.61 1.38 10.76
C HIS A 16 9.65 0.26 11.79
N ILE A 17 9.06 -0.91 11.49
CA ILE A 17 9.10 -2.09 12.36
C ILE A 17 10.54 -2.60 12.48
N VAL A 18 11.25 -2.73 11.36
CA VAL A 18 12.66 -3.15 11.37
C VAL A 18 13.56 -2.09 12.01
N ALA A 19 13.31 -0.81 11.75
CA ALA A 19 14.12 0.28 12.29
C ALA A 19 13.91 0.51 13.80
N HIS A 20 12.68 0.33 14.27
CA HIS A 20 12.21 0.68 15.62
C HIS A 20 11.19 -0.35 16.15
N PRO A 21 11.58 -1.64 16.33
CA PRO A 21 10.65 -2.70 16.71
C PRO A 21 9.96 -2.43 18.06
N GLU A 22 10.58 -1.67 18.95
CA GLU A 22 9.99 -1.27 20.23
C GLU A 22 8.73 -0.38 20.10
N GLN A 23 8.54 0.27 18.95
CA GLN A 23 7.37 1.10 18.63
C GLN A 23 6.22 0.29 17.99
N PHE A 24 6.44 -1.00 17.75
CA PHE A 24 5.49 -1.91 17.13
C PHE A 24 5.34 -3.22 17.93
N PRO A 25 5.06 -3.17 19.24
CA PRO A 25 5.10 -4.35 20.12
C PRO A 25 3.99 -5.37 19.87
N LEU A 26 3.00 -5.05 19.04
CA LEU A 26 1.82 -5.89 18.76
C LEU A 26 1.92 -6.64 17.42
N THR A 27 3.05 -6.58 16.72
CA THR A 27 3.25 -7.33 15.48
C THR A 27 3.16 -8.84 15.72
N ALA A 28 2.45 -9.56 14.85
CA ALA A 28 2.14 -10.98 15.01
C ALA A 28 3.29 -11.92 14.65
N ARG A 29 4.38 -11.41 14.04
CA ARG A 29 5.49 -12.20 13.50
C ARG A 29 6.84 -11.63 13.92
N GLU A 30 7.90 -12.36 13.58
CA GLU A 30 9.29 -11.94 13.80
C GLU A 30 9.62 -10.71 12.94
N THR A 31 10.48 -9.83 13.45
CA THR A 31 10.75 -8.51 12.87
C THR A 31 11.27 -8.59 11.43
N GLU A 32 12.04 -9.63 11.10
CA GLU A 32 12.64 -9.84 9.78
C GLU A 32 11.59 -10.05 8.69
N LEU A 33 10.39 -10.54 9.02
CA LEU A 33 9.31 -10.77 8.05
C LEU A 33 8.65 -9.46 7.57
N TYR A 34 8.92 -8.35 8.24
CA TYR A 34 8.47 -7.00 7.86
C TYR A 34 9.54 -6.19 7.12
N ALA A 35 10.68 -6.81 6.82
CA ALA A 35 11.74 -6.18 6.05
C ALA A 35 11.27 -5.85 4.63
N VAL A 36 11.85 -4.79 4.07
CA VAL A 36 11.62 -4.36 2.68
C VAL A 36 13.00 -4.14 2.05
N ASP A 37 13.75 -5.23 1.92
CA ASP A 37 15.14 -5.24 1.42
C ASP A 37 15.49 -6.58 0.73
N GLU A 38 16.78 -6.85 0.49
CA GLU A 38 17.26 -8.08 -0.15
C GLU A 38 16.84 -9.36 0.58
N SER A 39 16.66 -9.33 1.90
CA SER A 39 16.23 -10.50 2.68
C SER A 39 14.80 -10.94 2.38
N SER A 40 14.00 -10.06 1.76
CA SER A 40 12.64 -10.33 1.32
C SER A 40 12.59 -11.08 -0.02
N LEU A 41 13.72 -11.24 -0.73
CA LEU A 41 13.75 -12.02 -1.97
C LEU A 41 13.80 -13.52 -1.66
N VAL A 42 12.78 -14.24 -2.13
CA VAL A 42 12.66 -15.69 -1.96
C VAL A 42 12.32 -16.35 -3.28
N LEU A 43 12.66 -17.63 -3.41
CA LEU A 43 12.20 -18.46 -4.52
C LEU A 43 10.77 -18.92 -4.22
N ASP A 44 9.86 -18.77 -5.19
CA ASP A 44 8.48 -19.25 -5.06
C ASP A 44 8.20 -20.33 -6.11
N GLU A 45 7.97 -21.56 -5.64
CA GLU A 45 7.73 -22.72 -6.51
C GLU A 45 6.41 -22.62 -7.29
N GLU A 46 5.45 -21.81 -6.81
CA GLU A 46 4.17 -21.59 -7.49
C GLU A 46 4.23 -20.46 -8.52
N CYS A 47 5.30 -19.66 -8.53
CA CYS A 47 5.52 -18.55 -9.45
C CYS A 47 6.53 -18.91 -10.56
N GLU A 48 6.31 -20.01 -11.29
CA GLU A 48 7.24 -20.49 -12.33
C GLU A 48 8.70 -20.66 -11.84
N GLU A 49 8.90 -20.95 -10.55
CA GLU A 49 10.22 -21.02 -9.90
C GLU A 49 11.06 -19.73 -10.05
N ARG A 50 10.40 -18.57 -9.99
CA ARG A 50 11.05 -17.25 -10.08
C ARG A 50 11.31 -16.66 -8.70
N GLN A 51 12.18 -15.64 -8.65
CA GLN A 51 12.30 -14.86 -7.44
C GLN A 51 11.04 -14.02 -7.24
N VAL A 52 10.63 -13.87 -5.99
CA VAL A 52 9.52 -13.01 -5.58
C VAL A 52 9.93 -12.23 -4.34
N PHE A 53 9.34 -11.07 -4.17
CA PHE A 53 9.54 -10.22 -3.00
C PHE A 53 8.44 -10.49 -1.97
N ARG A 54 8.81 -11.15 -0.86
CA ARG A 54 7.89 -11.52 0.22
C ARG A 54 8.09 -10.64 1.45
N THR A 55 7.01 -10.00 1.90
CA THR A 55 7.01 -9.15 3.10
C THR A 55 5.61 -9.08 3.70
N ILE A 56 5.52 -8.68 4.97
CA ILE A 56 4.25 -8.38 5.64
C ILE A 56 4.09 -6.86 5.71
N LEU A 57 3.08 -6.33 5.04
CA LEU A 57 2.73 -4.92 5.07
C LEU A 57 1.80 -4.63 6.25
N VAL A 58 2.14 -3.65 7.10
CA VAL A 58 1.39 -3.33 8.32
C VAL A 58 0.80 -1.92 8.33
N ARG A 59 -0.51 -1.87 8.61
CA ARG A 59 -1.29 -0.65 8.85
C ARG A 59 -1.66 -0.57 10.34
N LYS A 60 -1.24 0.49 11.04
CA LYS A 60 -1.78 0.83 12.36
C LYS A 60 -3.17 1.42 12.19
N MET A 61 -4.15 0.88 12.91
CA MET A 61 -5.56 1.25 12.76
C MET A 61 -6.03 2.30 13.78
N SER A 62 -5.21 2.68 14.76
CA SER A 62 -5.62 3.55 15.88
C SER A 62 -5.32 5.04 15.68
N ASN A 63 -4.13 5.39 15.18
CA ASN A 63 -3.56 6.75 15.24
C ASN A 63 -2.84 7.14 13.93
N TRP A 64 -2.71 8.44 13.66
CA TRP A 64 -2.03 8.98 12.47
C TRP A 64 -0.50 8.78 12.48
N GLY A 65 0.10 8.69 13.65
CA GLY A 65 1.55 8.54 13.79
C GLY A 65 2.03 7.20 13.23
N GLN A 66 2.85 7.25 12.17
CA GLN A 66 3.37 6.05 11.48
C GLN A 66 2.27 5.04 11.13
N GLN A 67 1.12 5.55 10.68
CA GLN A 67 -0.04 4.73 10.36
C GLN A 67 0.29 3.65 9.31
N HIS A 68 1.18 3.94 8.36
CA HIS A 68 1.84 2.94 7.52
C HIS A 68 3.18 2.57 8.15
N ALA A 69 3.29 1.37 8.71
CA ALA A 69 4.50 0.95 9.38
C ALA A 69 5.63 0.64 8.38
N ASN A 70 5.26 0.17 7.19
CA ASN A 70 6.17 -0.13 6.09
C ASN A 70 5.46 0.03 4.74
N GLY A 71 6.24 -0.03 3.66
CA GLY A 71 5.74 0.10 2.30
C GLY A 71 6.79 -0.28 1.26
N ILE A 72 6.31 -0.77 0.12
CA ILE A 72 7.13 -1.03 -1.07
C ILE A 72 7.07 0.20 -1.96
N GLU A 73 8.21 0.68 -2.44
CA GLU A 73 8.32 1.89 -3.26
C GLU A 73 9.41 1.80 -4.32
N PRO A 74 9.21 1.03 -5.41
CA PRO A 74 10.09 1.12 -6.58
C PRO A 74 10.13 2.56 -7.12
N VAL A 75 11.35 3.08 -7.27
CA VAL A 75 11.64 4.44 -7.75
C VAL A 75 12.42 4.34 -9.05
N PHE A 76 12.04 5.13 -10.04
CA PHE A 76 12.58 5.13 -11.41
C PHE A 76 12.90 6.55 -11.89
N LEU A 77 13.65 7.31 -11.07
CA LEU A 77 14.05 8.70 -11.34
C LEU A 77 14.77 8.90 -12.67
N ASP A 78 15.55 7.92 -13.12
CA ASP A 78 16.32 8.00 -14.36
C ASP A 78 15.45 7.79 -15.63
N ASN A 79 14.22 7.29 -15.46
CA ASN A 79 13.28 7.05 -16.55
C ASN A 79 11.85 7.39 -16.11
N PRO A 80 11.56 8.68 -15.86
CA PRO A 80 10.24 9.13 -15.44
C PRO A 80 9.18 8.79 -16.48
N LEU A 81 7.98 8.45 -16.01
CA LEU A 81 6.82 8.19 -16.83
C LEU A 81 5.91 9.41 -16.85
N ARG A 82 5.51 9.83 -18.03
CA ARG A 82 4.48 10.86 -18.16
C ARG A 82 3.10 10.23 -18.00
N ILE A 83 2.23 10.79 -17.15
CA ILE A 83 0.87 10.24 -16.91
C ILE A 83 0.09 10.08 -18.22
N GLY A 84 0.15 11.06 -19.11
CA GLY A 84 -0.58 11.03 -20.38
C GLY A 84 -0.19 9.88 -21.32
N ASP A 85 0.98 9.28 -21.11
CA ASP A 85 1.46 8.15 -21.91
C ASP A 85 1.10 6.80 -21.27
N MET A 86 0.64 6.77 -20.03
CA MET A 86 0.31 5.55 -19.30
C MET A 86 -1.12 5.11 -19.62
N GLN A 87 -1.32 3.81 -19.87
CA GLN A 87 -2.65 3.24 -20.14
C GLN A 87 -3.12 2.33 -19.00
N TRP A 88 -2.25 1.39 -18.61
CA TRP A 88 -2.55 0.35 -17.63
C TRP A 88 -1.33 0.11 -16.76
N VAL A 89 -1.58 -0.34 -15.53
CA VAL A 89 -0.58 -0.98 -14.69
C VAL A 89 -0.98 -2.43 -14.47
N THR A 90 -0.02 -3.34 -14.60
CA THR A 90 -0.19 -4.76 -14.34
C THR A 90 0.68 -5.17 -13.16
N LEU A 91 0.11 -5.84 -12.16
CA LEU A 91 0.80 -6.38 -10.99
C LEU A 91 0.60 -7.88 -10.94
N TRP A 92 1.67 -8.61 -10.62
CA TRP A 92 1.60 -10.03 -10.26
C TRP A 92 1.85 -10.13 -8.76
N ILE A 93 0.80 -10.46 -8.02
CA ILE A 93 0.80 -10.46 -6.56
C ILE A 93 0.09 -11.71 -6.02
N LYS A 94 0.52 -12.19 -4.86
CA LYS A 94 -0.15 -13.21 -4.05
C LYS A 94 -0.29 -12.70 -2.62
N ILE A 95 -1.46 -12.84 -2.02
CA ILE A 95 -1.69 -12.57 -0.59
C ILE A 95 -1.67 -13.90 0.16
N HIS A 96 -0.98 -13.98 1.30
CA HIS A 96 -0.83 -15.24 2.05
C HIS A 96 -1.71 -15.25 3.29
N THR A 97 -2.57 -16.25 3.42
CA THR A 97 -3.43 -16.42 4.61
C THR A 97 -2.61 -16.69 5.87
N GLU A 98 -1.60 -17.56 5.77
CA GLU A 98 -0.82 -18.03 6.93
C GLU A 98 -0.14 -16.91 7.72
N ASP A 99 0.33 -15.88 7.03
CA ASP A 99 1.11 -14.77 7.61
C ASP A 99 0.32 -13.47 7.73
N SER A 100 -0.93 -13.42 7.23
CA SER A 100 -1.78 -12.24 7.35
C SER A 100 -2.56 -12.26 8.67
N THR A 101 -2.74 -11.08 9.27
CA THR A 101 -3.63 -10.86 10.42
C THR A 101 -4.53 -9.68 10.07
N ILE A 102 -5.75 -9.99 9.64
CA ILE A 102 -6.73 -9.00 9.20
C ILE A 102 -7.91 -9.03 10.18
N PRO A 103 -8.08 -8.01 11.03
CA PRO A 103 -9.20 -7.96 11.95
C PRO A 103 -10.54 -7.90 11.20
N ASP A 104 -11.44 -8.83 11.48
CA ASP A 104 -12.82 -8.77 10.98
C ASP A 104 -13.68 -7.73 11.74
N GLU A 105 -14.90 -7.52 11.28
CA GLU A 105 -15.82 -6.54 11.87
C GLU A 105 -16.15 -6.86 13.34
N GLU A 106 -16.24 -8.13 13.73
CA GLU A 106 -16.51 -8.54 15.11
C GLU A 106 -15.31 -8.23 16.02
N GLN A 107 -14.10 -8.51 15.55
CA GLN A 107 -12.85 -8.19 16.23
C GLN A 107 -12.68 -6.67 16.37
N LEU A 108 -13.00 -5.90 15.34
CA LEU A 108 -12.97 -4.44 15.39
C LEU A 108 -14.01 -3.89 16.36
N ALA A 109 -15.23 -4.43 16.36
CA ALA A 109 -16.27 -4.03 17.31
C ALA A 109 -15.89 -4.37 18.76
N SER A 110 -15.30 -5.54 18.99
CA SER A 110 -14.80 -5.91 20.31
C SER A 110 -13.64 -5.01 20.77
N HIS A 111 -12.79 -4.55 19.86
CA HIS A 111 -11.59 -3.77 20.18
C HIS A 111 -11.89 -2.27 20.32
N TYR A 112 -12.68 -1.71 19.40
CA TYR A 112 -12.97 -0.27 19.31
C TYR A 112 -14.37 0.14 19.75
N GLY A 113 -15.30 -0.80 20.00
CA GLY A 113 -16.67 -0.50 20.44
C GLY A 113 -16.81 0.36 21.71
N PRO A 114 -15.86 0.35 22.67
CA PRO A 114 -15.87 1.32 23.77
C PRO A 114 -15.62 2.78 23.36
N TYR A 115 -15.10 3.02 22.15
CA TYR A 115 -14.64 4.33 21.67
C TYR A 115 -15.41 4.81 20.44
N LEU A 116 -15.84 3.89 19.58
CA LEU A 116 -16.49 4.16 18.29
C LEU A 116 -17.91 3.62 18.26
N ALA A 117 -18.80 4.31 17.55
CA ALA A 117 -20.11 3.78 17.20
C ALA A 117 -20.00 2.65 16.17
N GLU A 118 -21.06 1.83 16.05
CA GLU A 118 -21.11 0.71 15.11
C GLU A 118 -20.88 1.17 13.66
N GLU A 119 -21.50 2.28 13.25
CA GLU A 119 -21.33 2.82 11.90
C GLU A 119 -19.91 3.33 11.63
N GLU A 120 -19.18 3.76 12.67
CA GLU A 120 -17.79 4.19 12.58
C GLU A 120 -16.84 2.99 12.50
N ILE A 121 -17.17 1.88 13.17
CA ILE A 121 -16.45 0.60 13.05
C ILE A 121 -16.60 0.06 11.63
N SER A 122 -17.82 -0.03 11.09
CA SER A 122 -18.04 -0.49 9.71
C SER A 122 -17.40 0.46 8.67
N GLY A 123 -17.28 1.75 9.01
CA GLY A 123 -16.60 2.74 8.18
C GLY A 123 -15.07 2.70 8.26
N LEU A 124 -14.51 2.11 9.32
CA LEU A 124 -13.07 1.95 9.50
C LEU A 124 -12.52 0.87 8.57
N ASP A 125 -13.02 -0.37 8.68
CA ASP A 125 -12.56 -1.50 7.87
C ASP A 125 -13.64 -2.58 7.73
N LYS A 126 -13.64 -3.30 6.60
CA LYS A 126 -14.57 -4.40 6.31
C LYS A 126 -14.01 -5.80 6.60
N GLY A 127 -12.79 -5.92 7.11
CA GLY A 127 -12.16 -7.21 7.41
C GLY A 127 -11.59 -7.92 6.18
N VAL A 128 -11.22 -7.18 5.13
CA VAL A 128 -10.60 -7.71 3.90
C VAL A 128 -9.22 -7.12 3.71
N ALA A 129 -8.31 -7.78 2.96
CA ALA A 129 -7.02 -7.14 2.68
C ALA A 129 -7.28 -5.90 1.81
N CYS A 130 -6.63 -4.79 2.13
CA CYS A 130 -6.72 -3.57 1.33
C CYS A 130 -5.33 -3.02 1.08
N LEU A 131 -4.98 -2.78 -0.18
CA LEU A 131 -3.73 -2.18 -0.59
C LEU A 131 -4.01 -0.86 -1.33
N SER A 132 -3.27 0.20 -1.01
CA SER A 132 -3.19 1.37 -1.89
C SER A 132 -2.05 1.22 -2.87
N LEU A 133 -2.34 1.52 -4.13
CA LEU A 133 -1.39 1.64 -5.23
C LEU A 133 -1.29 3.11 -5.60
N THR A 134 -0.11 3.71 -5.43
CA THR A 134 0.09 5.15 -5.62
C THR A 134 1.24 5.40 -6.58
N PHE A 135 0.97 6.00 -7.74
CA PHE A 135 2.01 6.62 -8.55
C PHE A 135 2.45 7.94 -7.92
N LEU A 136 3.77 8.16 -7.86
CA LEU A 136 4.39 9.28 -7.17
C LEU A 136 5.09 10.20 -8.18
N GLY A 137 4.78 11.49 -8.14
CA GLY A 137 5.42 12.51 -8.94
C GLY A 137 6.71 13.03 -8.33
N GLU A 138 7.34 13.98 -9.01
CA GLU A 138 8.50 14.68 -8.46
C GLU A 138 8.17 15.37 -7.13
N GLY A 139 9.14 15.44 -6.22
CA GLY A 139 8.98 16.11 -4.93
C GLY A 139 8.12 15.37 -3.89
N TYR A 140 7.70 14.12 -4.13
CA TYR A 140 6.85 13.34 -3.22
C TYR A 140 7.45 13.13 -1.81
N ASN A 141 8.78 13.24 -1.69
CA ASN A 141 9.50 13.13 -0.43
C ASN A 141 9.72 14.50 0.28
N ASP A 142 9.26 15.60 -0.31
CA ASP A 142 9.30 16.94 0.29
C ASP A 142 7.89 17.39 0.71
N GLN A 143 7.64 17.36 2.01
CA GLN A 143 6.36 17.79 2.61
C GLN A 143 6.01 19.26 2.34
N LYS A 144 6.94 20.09 1.85
CA LYS A 144 6.70 21.50 1.51
C LYS A 144 6.23 21.68 0.07
N SER A 145 6.49 20.71 -0.80
CA SER A 145 6.16 20.76 -2.22
C SER A 145 4.85 20.01 -2.49
N GLU A 146 4.17 20.40 -3.57
CA GLU A 146 3.09 19.58 -4.11
C GLU A 146 3.71 18.52 -5.03
N SER A 147 3.24 17.29 -4.92
CA SER A 147 3.64 16.20 -5.80
C SER A 147 2.41 15.59 -6.46
N LEU A 148 2.52 15.30 -7.76
CA LEU A 148 1.44 14.63 -8.48
C LEU A 148 1.29 13.20 -7.95
N THR A 149 0.06 12.79 -7.71
CA THR A 149 -0.27 11.44 -7.25
C THR A 149 -1.41 10.87 -8.09
N ALA A 150 -1.37 9.57 -8.31
CA ALA A 150 -2.51 8.82 -8.83
C ALA A 150 -2.68 7.58 -7.96
N THR A 151 -3.79 7.49 -7.23
CA THR A 151 -4.01 6.47 -6.19
C THR A 151 -5.20 5.58 -6.54
N ARG A 152 -5.06 4.28 -6.30
CA ARG A 152 -6.14 3.30 -6.37
C ARG A 152 -6.08 2.39 -5.15
N TYR A 153 -7.22 2.15 -4.51
CA TYR A 153 -7.36 1.15 -3.46
C TYR A 153 -7.86 -0.16 -4.08
N LEU A 154 -7.29 -1.27 -3.63
CA LEU A 154 -7.65 -2.63 -4.03
C LEU A 154 -8.04 -3.41 -2.79
N GLU A 155 -9.23 -4.00 -2.80
CA GLU A 155 -9.72 -4.91 -1.78
C GLU A 155 -9.55 -6.35 -2.27
N PHE A 156 -9.13 -7.27 -1.39
CA PHE A 156 -8.93 -8.70 -1.68
C PHE A 156 -9.71 -9.54 -0.66
N ASP A 157 -10.54 -10.44 -1.17
CA ASP A 157 -11.33 -11.36 -0.35
C ASP A 157 -10.51 -12.61 0.00
N ALA A 158 -10.48 -12.96 1.29
CA ALA A 158 -9.70 -14.10 1.77
C ALA A 158 -10.19 -15.45 1.22
N GLU A 159 -11.47 -15.57 0.86
CA GLU A 159 -12.03 -16.81 0.33
C GLU A 159 -11.70 -17.02 -1.16
N THR A 160 -11.45 -15.96 -1.91
CA THR A 160 -11.27 -16.04 -3.37
C THR A 160 -9.89 -15.64 -3.87
N ASP A 161 -9.22 -14.72 -3.19
CA ASP A 161 -8.06 -14.02 -3.73
C ASP A 161 -6.74 -14.40 -3.03
N PHE A 162 -6.82 -15.12 -1.91
CA PHE A 162 -5.64 -15.49 -1.13
C PHE A 162 -5.03 -16.80 -1.61
N ASP A 163 -3.77 -16.99 -1.25
CA ASP A 163 -2.97 -18.20 -1.49
C ASP A 163 -2.85 -18.59 -2.96
N SER A 164 -3.13 -17.66 -3.88
CA SER A 164 -3.01 -17.84 -5.33
C SER A 164 -2.35 -16.62 -5.97
N TRP A 165 -1.59 -16.84 -7.04
CA TRP A 165 -1.06 -15.74 -7.86
C TRP A 165 -2.17 -15.09 -8.68
N ILE A 166 -2.27 -13.78 -8.59
CA ILE A 166 -3.23 -12.96 -9.33
C ILE A 166 -2.47 -11.97 -10.22
N GLU A 167 -2.89 -11.91 -11.48
CA GLU A 167 -2.51 -10.86 -12.40
C GLU A 167 -3.60 -9.78 -12.41
N LEU A 168 -3.27 -8.61 -11.87
CA LEU A 168 -4.17 -7.46 -11.80
C LEU A 168 -3.78 -6.44 -12.86
N THR A 169 -4.63 -6.24 -13.87
CA THR A 169 -4.47 -5.16 -14.85
C THR A 169 -5.49 -4.06 -14.59
N ILE A 170 -5.00 -2.86 -14.25
CA ILE A 170 -5.83 -1.73 -13.82
C ILE A 170 -5.65 -0.58 -14.80
N SER A 171 -6.76 0.00 -15.26
CA SER A 171 -6.71 1.18 -16.13
C SER A 171 -6.23 2.38 -15.33
N LEU A 172 -5.39 3.23 -15.93
CA LEU A 172 -5.05 4.52 -15.32
C LEU A 172 -6.30 5.40 -15.08
N ASN A 173 -7.39 5.14 -15.80
CA ASN A 173 -8.67 5.83 -15.60
C ASN A 173 -9.36 5.48 -14.27
N GLU A 174 -8.96 4.39 -13.63
CA GLU A 174 -9.49 3.97 -12.32
C GLU A 174 -8.76 4.62 -11.15
N PHE A 175 -7.62 5.29 -11.39
CA PHE A 175 -6.88 5.99 -10.37
C PHE A 175 -7.44 7.39 -10.13
N ASP A 176 -7.55 7.75 -8.85
CA ASP A 176 -7.86 9.10 -8.40
C ASP A 176 -6.61 9.96 -8.48
N ILE A 177 -6.66 11.03 -9.28
CA ILE A 177 -5.50 11.89 -9.54
C ILE A 177 -5.60 13.18 -8.72
N GLY A 178 -4.50 13.55 -8.08
CA GLY A 178 -4.42 14.75 -7.25
C GLY A 178 -3.01 15.26 -7.08
N TYR A 179 -2.88 16.47 -6.55
CA TYR A 179 -1.63 16.92 -5.94
C TYR A 179 -1.67 16.63 -4.44
N GLU A 180 -0.66 15.94 -3.94
CA GLU A 180 -0.45 15.73 -2.51
C GLU A 180 0.54 16.74 -1.96
N LYS A 181 0.23 17.32 -0.80
CA LYS A 181 1.17 18.08 0.02
C LYS A 181 0.89 17.84 1.50
N ASN A 182 1.92 17.45 2.25
CA ASN A 182 1.81 17.17 3.69
C ASN A 182 0.64 16.21 4.01
N TYR A 183 0.57 15.08 3.29
CA TYR A 183 -0.46 14.04 3.44
C TYR A 183 -1.90 14.52 3.17
N ARG A 184 -2.05 15.62 2.44
CA ARG A 184 -3.35 16.14 2.01
C ARG A 184 -3.39 16.16 0.49
N THR A 185 -4.33 15.41 -0.06
CA THR A 185 -4.55 15.34 -1.50
C THR A 185 -5.63 16.34 -1.92
N ARG A 186 -5.32 17.13 -2.94
CA ARG A 186 -6.28 17.96 -3.66
C ARG A 186 -6.51 17.34 -5.02
N ALA A 187 -7.73 16.92 -5.29
CA ALA A 187 -8.12 16.41 -6.60
C ALA A 187 -7.87 17.46 -7.70
N ILE A 188 -7.44 16.98 -8.87
CA ILE A 188 -7.28 17.80 -10.08
C ILE A 188 -8.02 17.17 -11.25
N GLU A 189 -8.28 17.98 -12.27
CA GLU A 189 -8.80 17.47 -13.53
C GLU A 189 -7.75 16.60 -14.22
N ARG A 190 -8.18 15.47 -14.78
CA ARG A 190 -7.29 14.53 -15.48
C ARG A 190 -6.48 15.22 -16.59
N SER A 191 -7.07 16.19 -17.30
CA SER A 191 -6.38 16.96 -18.34
C SER A 191 -5.19 17.77 -17.82
N GLU A 192 -5.24 18.23 -16.56
CA GLU A 192 -4.13 18.95 -15.91
C GLU A 192 -2.94 18.02 -15.62
N ALA A 193 -3.22 16.75 -15.35
CA ALA A 193 -2.23 15.75 -15.00
C ALA A 193 -1.47 15.16 -16.21
N MET A 194 -1.97 15.33 -17.44
CA MET A 194 -1.46 14.61 -18.63
C MET A 194 0.01 14.90 -18.97
N GLU A 195 0.51 16.08 -18.63
CA GLU A 195 1.92 16.47 -18.81
C GLU A 195 2.78 16.13 -17.57
N GLY A 196 2.15 15.68 -16.50
CA GLY A 196 2.80 15.39 -15.23
C GLY A 196 3.73 14.19 -15.30
N SER A 197 4.85 14.29 -14.61
CA SER A 197 5.89 13.27 -14.48
C SER A 197 5.67 12.45 -13.22
N ILE A 198 5.74 11.13 -13.35
CA ILE A 198 5.75 10.12 -12.31
C ILE A 198 7.15 9.52 -12.25
N VAL A 199 7.69 9.42 -11.04
CA VAL A 199 9.06 8.96 -10.75
C VAL A 199 9.11 7.75 -9.83
N GLY A 200 7.96 7.32 -9.30
CA GLY A 200 7.89 6.17 -8.41
C GLY A 200 6.50 5.56 -8.37
N PHE A 201 6.44 4.39 -7.75
CA PHE A 201 5.20 3.67 -7.48
C PHE A 201 5.29 3.10 -6.07
N ARG A 202 4.19 3.19 -5.31
CA ARG A 202 4.14 2.82 -3.90
C ARG A 202 2.98 1.87 -3.64
N ILE A 203 3.25 0.83 -2.87
CA ILE A 203 2.26 -0.10 -2.33
C ILE A 203 2.27 0.00 -0.81
N ASN A 204 1.11 0.29 -0.23
CA ASN A 204 0.92 0.31 1.21
C ASN A 204 -0.29 -0.52 1.64
N PRO A 205 -0.27 -1.07 2.86
CA PRO A 205 -1.44 -1.66 3.48
C PRO A 205 -2.39 -0.54 3.90
N GLU A 206 -3.69 -0.77 3.76
CA GLU A 206 -4.70 0.22 4.09
C GLU A 206 -5.88 -0.39 4.84
N THR A 207 -6.64 0.52 5.45
CA THR A 207 -8.01 0.17 5.83
C THR A 207 -8.93 0.35 4.62
N THR A 208 -10.06 -0.36 4.55
CA THR A 208 -11.02 -0.14 3.44
C THR A 208 -11.63 1.27 3.47
N GLY A 209 -11.68 1.90 4.65
CA GLY A 209 -12.08 3.31 4.79
C GLY A 209 -10.98 4.33 4.43
N GLY A 210 -9.73 3.90 4.25
CA GLY A 210 -8.58 4.80 4.05
C GLY A 210 -8.27 5.69 5.26
N ILE A 211 -8.74 5.31 6.44
CA ILE A 211 -8.68 6.09 7.69
C ILE A 211 -8.26 5.22 8.89
N VAL A 212 -7.99 5.86 10.02
CA VAL A 212 -7.75 5.20 11.32
C VAL A 212 -8.82 5.63 12.34
N ALA A 213 -8.94 4.94 13.47
CA ALA A 213 -9.90 5.26 14.53
C ALA A 213 -9.82 6.73 14.97
N ARG A 214 -8.62 7.31 15.03
CA ARG A 214 -8.41 8.73 15.33
C ARG A 214 -9.13 9.69 14.36
N ASN A 215 -9.43 9.29 13.12
CA ASN A 215 -10.23 10.13 12.22
C ASN A 215 -11.66 10.37 12.72
N TYR A 216 -12.24 9.42 13.47
CA TYR A 216 -13.56 9.57 14.10
C TYR A 216 -13.49 10.29 15.44
N LEU A 217 -12.45 9.99 16.22
CA LEU A 217 -12.26 10.56 17.56
C LEU A 217 -11.73 12.01 17.53
N ASP A 218 -10.91 12.36 16.53
CA ASP A 218 -10.28 13.67 16.36
C ASP A 218 -9.66 14.20 17.68
N ASP A 219 -10.25 15.26 18.26
CA ASP A 219 -9.81 15.89 19.52
C ASP A 219 -10.10 15.03 20.77
N THR A 220 -10.96 14.02 20.69
CA THR A 220 -11.25 13.10 21.82
C THR A 220 -10.32 11.90 21.85
N TRP A 221 -9.37 11.78 20.90
CA TRP A 221 -8.38 10.72 20.91
C TRP A 221 -7.37 10.91 22.05
N ASP A 222 -7.03 9.83 22.75
CA ASP A 222 -5.95 9.80 23.72
C ASP A 222 -5.21 8.44 23.71
N ASP A 223 -4.10 8.37 24.44
CA ASP A 223 -3.23 7.19 24.49
C ASP A 223 -3.89 5.96 25.18
N SER A 224 -5.11 6.07 25.69
CA SER A 224 -5.87 4.92 26.20
C SER A 224 -6.60 4.15 25.10
N VAL A 225 -6.72 4.70 23.89
CA VAL A 225 -7.28 3.99 22.72
C VAL A 225 -6.27 2.92 22.29
N PRO A 226 -6.61 1.62 22.36
CA PRO A 226 -5.65 0.56 22.13
C PRO A 226 -5.20 0.50 20.66
N GLU A 227 -3.91 0.25 20.43
CA GLU A 227 -3.41 -0.03 19.09
C GLU A 227 -3.95 -1.37 18.57
N LEU A 228 -4.15 -1.44 17.25
CA LEU A 228 -4.48 -2.64 16.51
C LEU A 228 -3.78 -2.54 15.15
N TYR A 229 -3.20 -3.66 14.70
CA TYR A 229 -2.50 -3.73 13.43
C TYR A 229 -3.28 -4.61 12.46
N LYS A 230 -3.32 -4.17 11.21
CA LYS A 230 -3.73 -4.98 10.07
C LYS A 230 -2.47 -5.35 9.30
N GLU A 231 -2.19 -6.63 9.23
CA GLU A 231 -0.96 -7.20 8.66
C GLU A 231 -1.32 -8.00 7.42
N ILE A 232 -0.80 -7.60 6.26
CA ILE A 232 -1.09 -8.20 4.96
C ILE A 232 0.21 -8.78 4.41
N SER A 233 0.33 -10.10 4.46
CA SER A 233 1.47 -10.81 3.88
C SER A 233 1.32 -10.92 2.37
N ILE A 234 2.33 -10.47 1.63
CA ILE A 234 2.31 -10.47 0.17
C ILE A 234 3.57 -11.12 -0.41
N SER A 235 3.43 -11.77 -1.56
CA SER A 235 4.51 -11.96 -2.53
C SER A 235 4.25 -11.08 -3.74
N LEU A 236 5.26 -10.31 -4.17
CA LEU A 236 5.22 -9.49 -5.38
C LEU A 236 6.27 -10.00 -6.36
N SER A 237 5.84 -10.39 -7.57
CA SER A 237 6.76 -10.84 -8.61
C SER A 237 7.20 -9.67 -9.50
N ARG A 238 6.22 -8.91 -10.03
CA ARG A 238 6.49 -7.91 -11.07
C ARG A 238 5.44 -6.80 -11.07
N ILE A 239 5.86 -5.61 -11.50
CA ILE A 239 4.99 -4.51 -11.85
C ILE A 239 5.37 -3.95 -13.22
N GLU A 240 4.37 -3.84 -14.10
CA GLU A 240 4.53 -3.29 -15.44
C GLU A 240 3.55 -2.16 -15.70
N VAL A 241 3.98 -1.18 -16.49
CA VAL A 241 3.13 -0.11 -17.00
C VAL A 241 3.09 -0.21 -18.51
N LEU A 242 1.89 -0.35 -19.09
CA LEU A 242 1.71 -0.21 -20.53
C LEU A 242 1.67 1.27 -20.87
N VAL A 243 2.58 1.69 -21.75
CA VAL A 243 2.62 3.05 -22.28
C VAL A 243 2.11 3.05 -23.72
N THR A 244 1.33 4.06 -24.11
CA THR A 244 1.14 4.37 -25.54
C THR A 244 2.52 4.73 -26.09
N SER A 245 3.02 3.93 -27.03
CA SER A 245 4.13 4.35 -27.87
C SER A 245 3.68 5.61 -28.62
N GLY A 246 4.14 6.78 -28.17
CA GLY A 246 4.08 7.99 -28.98
C GLY A 246 4.73 7.69 -30.32
N LYS A 247 4.07 8.06 -31.42
CA LYS A 247 4.65 7.98 -32.77
C LYS A 247 6.03 8.63 -32.73
N GLU A 248 7.05 7.87 -33.14
CA GLU A 248 8.34 8.42 -33.58
C GLU A 248 8.15 9.53 -34.63
#